data_AF-Q75WF6-F1
#
_entry.id   AF-Q75WF6-F1
#
_cell.length_a   1.000
_cell.length_b   1.000
_cell.length_c   1.000
_cell.angle_alpha   90.00
_cell.angle_beta   90.00
_cell.angle_gamma   90.00
#
_symmetry.space_group_name_H-M   'P 1'
#
loop_
_entity.id
_entity.type
_entity.pdbx_description
1 polymer ?
#
loop_
_entity_poly.entity_id
_entity_poly.type
_entity_poly.pdbx_seq_one_letter_code
_entity_poly.pdbx_strand_id
1 'polypeptide(L)'
;KTSSTEGVCSDLVRPKRSVDLAQKFEQMAKSFGLYQHCCTSGTESSPMLETCKHRSERLSFPPNFDISQKKRCAYAFLKCCVQAMKLRQENDNRIILSRTAIDFLLDAMQPQIRSYFPESWLWEEHTSKSGSVSITKIIPDSLTIWELKAVGVFSE
;
A
#
# COMPACT_ATOMS: atom_id res chain seq x y z
N LYS A 1 41.68 -24.44 5.39
CA LYS A 1 40.55 -25.26 5.87
C LYS A 1 39.98 -24.58 7.11
N THR A 2 38.97 -23.74 6.94
CA THR A 2 38.03 -23.31 7.98
C THR A 2 36.79 -22.83 7.24
N SER A 3 35.84 -23.75 7.13
CA SER A 3 34.54 -23.61 6.50
C SER A 3 33.69 -22.67 7.36
N SER A 4 33.26 -21.54 6.80
CA SER A 4 32.24 -20.69 7.40
C SER A 4 30.90 -21.40 7.24
N THR A 5 30.36 -21.80 8.39
CA THR A 5 29.07 -22.46 8.59
C THR A 5 27.92 -21.76 7.89
N GLU A 6 27.08 -22.57 7.25
CA GLU A 6 25.77 -22.25 6.68
C GLU A 6 24.91 -21.44 7.66
N GLY A 7 24.79 -20.14 7.39
CA GLY A 7 23.74 -19.31 7.96
C GLY A 7 22.50 -19.43 7.09
N VAL A 8 21.63 -20.39 7.39
CA VAL A 8 20.25 -20.34 6.91
C VAL A 8 19.66 -19.04 7.45
N CYS A 9 19.34 -18.11 6.55
CA CYS A 9 18.52 -16.96 6.88
C CYS A 9 17.14 -17.52 7.25
N SER A 10 16.94 -17.84 8.53
CA SER A 10 15.60 -17.97 9.06
C SER A 10 15.01 -16.58 8.96
N ASP A 11 14.26 -16.36 7.88
CA ASP A 11 13.40 -15.20 7.74
C ASP A 11 12.73 -15.02 9.10
N LEU A 12 13.13 -13.96 9.82
CA LEU A 12 12.29 -13.41 10.87
C LEU A 12 11.08 -12.90 10.09
N VAL A 13 10.17 -13.82 9.78
CA VAL A 13 8.96 -13.56 9.02
C VAL A 13 8.30 -12.45 9.79
N ARG A 14 8.35 -11.25 9.19
CA ARG A 14 7.64 -10.07 9.66
C ARG A 14 6.28 -10.59 10.13
N PRO A 15 5.89 -10.35 11.41
CA PRO A 15 4.63 -10.84 11.92
C PRO A 15 3.58 -10.57 10.86
N LYS A 16 3.02 -11.66 10.33
CA LYS A 16 2.01 -11.56 9.30
C LYS A 16 0.98 -10.60 9.91
N ARG A 17 0.64 -9.53 9.17
CA ARG A 17 -0.43 -8.54 9.46
C ARG A 17 -1.52 -9.18 10.30
N SER A 18 -2.28 -8.49 11.14
CA SER A 18 -3.43 -9.11 11.81
C SER A 18 -4.44 -9.62 10.77
N VAL A 19 -4.19 -10.82 10.21
CA VAL A 19 -4.93 -11.43 9.11
C VAL A 19 -6.38 -11.59 9.55
N ASP A 20 -6.55 -11.83 10.85
CA ASP A 20 -7.84 -11.92 11.52
C ASP A 20 -8.68 -10.63 11.43
N LEU A 21 -8.11 -9.44 11.65
CA LEU A 21 -8.89 -8.19 11.59
C LEU A 21 -9.25 -7.80 10.15
N ALA A 22 -8.29 -7.88 9.24
CA ALA A 22 -8.53 -7.58 7.83
C ALA A 22 -9.59 -8.53 7.24
N GLN A 23 -9.52 -9.82 7.56
CA GLN A 23 -10.51 -10.81 7.15
C GLN A 23 -11.89 -10.54 7.75
N LYS A 24 -11.97 -10.12 9.01
CA LYS A 24 -13.23 -9.71 9.66
C LYS A 24 -13.86 -8.50 8.98
N PHE A 25 -13.07 -7.49 8.61
CA PHE A 25 -13.58 -6.32 7.87
C PHE A 25 -14.07 -6.70 6.48
N GLU A 26 -13.33 -7.56 5.77
CA GLU A 26 -13.73 -8.02 4.44
C GLU A 26 -15.05 -8.83 4.49
N GLN A 27 -15.18 -9.75 5.45
CA GLN A 27 -16.42 -10.52 5.66
C GLN A 27 -17.60 -9.61 5.97
N MET A 28 -17.39 -8.60 6.82
CA MET A 28 -18.41 -7.61 7.13
C MET A 28 -18.82 -6.80 5.90
N ALA A 29 -17.85 -6.36 5.10
CA ALA A 29 -18.13 -5.61 3.89
C ALA A 29 -18.92 -6.44 2.86
N LYS A 30 -18.58 -7.73 2.71
CA LYS A 30 -19.32 -8.67 1.85
C LYS A 30 -20.80 -8.81 2.26
N SER A 31 -21.13 -8.69 3.55
CA SER A 31 -22.51 -8.78 4.04
C SER A 31 -23.45 -7.68 3.53
N PHE A 32 -22.90 -6.54 3.07
CA PHE A 32 -23.68 -5.40 2.55
C PHE A 32 -23.88 -5.42 1.03
N GLY A 33 -23.37 -6.43 0.31
CA GLY A 33 -23.56 -6.60 -1.14
C GLY A 33 -23.14 -5.37 -1.94
N LEU A 34 -24.10 -4.72 -2.62
CA LEU A 34 -23.85 -3.52 -3.45
C LEU A 34 -23.24 -2.34 -2.66
N TYR A 35 -23.43 -2.29 -1.34
CA TYR A 35 -22.90 -1.25 -0.46
C TYR A 35 -21.60 -1.66 0.24
N GLN A 36 -20.92 -2.70 -0.27
CA GLN A 36 -19.63 -3.15 0.24
C GLN A 36 -18.62 -1.99 0.34
N HIS A 37 -18.51 -1.16 -0.71
CA HIS A 37 -17.60 -0.01 -0.72
C HIS A 37 -17.88 1.00 0.41
N CYS A 38 -19.15 1.24 0.74
CA CYS A 38 -19.55 2.10 1.85
C CYS A 38 -19.10 1.52 3.19
N CYS A 39 -19.24 0.20 3.37
CA CYS A 39 -18.77 -0.48 4.56
C CYS A 39 -17.24 -0.43 4.67
N THR A 40 -16.51 -0.74 3.59
CA THR A 40 -15.04 -0.68 3.54
C THR A 40 -14.54 0.71 3.92
N SER A 41 -15.14 1.77 3.37
CA SER A 41 -14.81 3.16 3.73
C SER A 41 -15.06 3.47 5.22
N GLY A 42 -16.10 2.84 5.81
CA GLY A 42 -16.38 2.93 7.24
C GLY A 42 -15.33 2.23 8.11
N THR A 43 -14.73 1.16 7.61
CA THR A 43 -13.64 0.43 8.28
C THR A 43 -12.28 1.10 8.18
N GLU A 44 -12.16 2.25 7.54
CA GLU A 44 -10.92 3.05 7.53
C GLU A 44 -10.78 3.84 8.83
N SER A 45 -9.54 3.99 9.31
CA SER A 45 -9.22 4.81 10.49
C SER A 45 -9.36 6.29 10.17
N SER A 46 -9.95 7.05 11.09
CA SER A 46 -10.04 8.50 10.95
C SER A 46 -8.85 9.18 11.63
N PRO A 47 -8.11 10.08 10.95
CA PRO A 47 -7.03 10.85 11.56
C PRO A 47 -7.56 11.89 12.56
N MET A 48 -8.80 12.35 12.39
CA MET A 48 -9.49 13.20 13.37
C MET A 48 -10.30 12.30 14.32
N LEU A 49 -10.28 12.63 15.63
CA LEU A 49 -11.04 11.96 16.71
C LEU A 49 -12.56 12.18 16.59
N GLU A 50 -13.11 12.06 15.39
CA GLU A 50 -14.52 12.20 15.09
C GLU A 50 -15.30 10.91 15.36
N THR A 51 -16.59 11.06 15.67
CA THR A 51 -17.50 9.93 15.87
C THR A 51 -17.94 9.34 14.52
N CYS A 52 -18.22 8.03 14.50
CA CYS A 52 -18.75 7.36 13.31
C CYS A 52 -20.03 8.00 12.76
N LYS A 53 -20.85 8.61 13.63
CA LYS A 53 -22.08 9.30 13.23
C LYS A 53 -21.79 10.51 12.36
N HIS A 54 -20.91 11.40 12.82
CA HIS A 54 -20.53 12.58 12.03
C HIS A 54 -19.84 12.21 10.71
N ARG A 55 -18.99 11.16 10.72
CA ARG A 55 -18.41 10.63 9.48
C ARG A 55 -19.47 10.14 8.49
N SER A 56 -20.53 9.47 8.96
CA SER A 56 -21.62 8.99 8.10
C SER A 56 -22.46 10.12 7.50
N GLU A 57 -22.59 11.25 8.20
CA GLU A 57 -23.35 12.42 7.76
C GLU A 57 -22.61 13.22 6.67
N ARG A 58 -21.27 13.18 6.64
CA ARG A 58 -20.42 13.90 5.67
C ARG A 58 -20.05 13.08 4.43
N LEU A 59 -20.64 11.90 4.24
CA LEU A 59 -20.33 11.06 3.09
C LEU A 59 -20.69 11.79 1.79
N SER A 60 -19.70 11.88 0.89
CA SER A 60 -19.94 12.28 -0.49
C SER A 60 -20.43 11.07 -1.27
N PHE A 61 -21.49 11.26 -2.05
CA PHE A 61 -22.10 10.19 -2.84
C PHE A 61 -21.92 10.47 -4.33
N PRO A 62 -21.76 9.42 -5.15
CA PRO A 62 -21.82 9.54 -6.60
C PRO A 62 -23.13 10.21 -7.07
N PRO A 63 -23.12 10.98 -8.17
CA PRO A 63 -24.30 11.73 -8.64
C PRO A 63 -25.47 10.83 -9.06
N ASN A 64 -25.21 9.56 -9.37
CA ASN A 64 -26.19 8.55 -9.75
C ASN A 64 -26.86 7.85 -8.56
N PHE A 65 -26.51 8.16 -7.31
CA PHE A 65 -27.15 7.57 -6.14
C PHE A 65 -28.51 8.19 -5.88
N ASP A 66 -29.55 7.35 -5.90
CA ASP A 66 -30.88 7.72 -5.40
C ASP A 66 -30.87 7.95 -3.86
N ILE A 67 -31.84 8.70 -3.35
CA ILE A 67 -32.02 9.04 -1.93
C ILE A 67 -32.04 7.76 -1.07
N SER A 68 -32.70 6.70 -1.54
CA SER A 68 -32.76 5.41 -0.85
C SER A 68 -31.38 4.74 -0.75
N GLN A 69 -30.57 4.83 -1.81
CA GLN A 69 -29.22 4.28 -1.88
C GLN A 69 -28.25 5.04 -0.98
N LYS A 70 -28.35 6.38 -0.94
CA LYS A 70 -27.57 7.21 -0.01
C LYS A 70 -27.82 6.81 1.44
N LYS A 71 -29.09 6.63 1.83
CA LYS A 71 -29.46 6.16 3.18
C LYS A 71 -28.90 4.78 3.50
N ARG A 72 -29.00 3.83 2.56
CA ARG A 72 -28.46 2.47 2.73
C ARG A 72 -26.93 2.46 2.84
N CYS A 73 -26.25 3.26 2.04
CA CYS A 73 -24.80 3.43 2.09
C CYS A 73 -24.35 4.05 3.41
N ALA A 74 -24.99 5.13 3.85
CA ALA A 74 -24.70 5.76 5.15
C ALA A 74 -24.93 4.80 6.32
N TYR A 75 -25.99 3.99 6.27
CA TYR A 75 -26.24 2.96 7.27
C TYR A 75 -25.16 1.88 7.28
N ALA A 76 -24.77 1.36 6.12
CA ALA A 76 -23.68 0.37 5.99
C ALA A 76 -22.36 0.93 6.54
N PHE A 77 -22.02 2.16 6.15
CA PHE A 77 -20.84 2.88 6.66
C PHE A 77 -20.86 2.99 8.19
N LEU A 78 -21.97 3.46 8.77
CA LEU A 78 -22.10 3.68 10.21
C LEU A 78 -21.91 2.36 10.98
N LYS A 79 -22.59 1.29 10.53
CA LYS A 79 -22.49 -0.04 11.14
C LYS A 79 -21.06 -0.56 11.11
N CYS A 80 -20.40 -0.47 9.96
CA CYS A 80 -19.04 -0.96 9.82
C CYS A 80 -18.03 -0.13 10.59
N CYS A 81 -18.21 1.19 10.67
CA CYS A 81 -17.33 2.08 11.45
C CYS A 81 -17.38 1.75 12.95
N VAL A 82 -18.59 1.60 13.52
CA VAL A 82 -18.75 1.30 14.95
C VAL A 82 -18.14 -0.06 15.28
N GLN A 83 -18.39 -1.07 14.44
CA GLN A 83 -17.83 -2.40 14.66
C GLN A 83 -16.32 -2.42 14.48
N ALA A 84 -15.78 -1.67 13.51
CA ALA A 84 -14.34 -1.54 13.32
C ALA A 84 -13.66 -0.87 14.52
N MET A 85 -14.28 0.16 15.11
CA MET A 85 -13.77 0.77 16.35
C MET A 85 -13.73 -0.23 17.50
N LYS A 86 -14.79 -1.01 17.70
CA LYS A 86 -14.85 -2.04 18.75
C LYS A 86 -13.75 -3.08 18.58
N LEU A 87 -13.59 -3.61 17.36
CA LEU A 87 -12.57 -4.60 17.04
C LEU A 87 -11.13 -4.07 17.22
N ARG A 88 -10.90 -2.78 16.91
CA ARG A 88 -9.60 -2.13 17.19
C ARG A 88 -9.35 -2.01 18.68
N GLN A 89 -10.35 -1.57 19.46
CA GLN A 89 -10.22 -1.42 20.91
C GLN A 89 -9.98 -2.77 21.61
N GLU A 90 -10.63 -3.84 21.15
CA GLU A 90 -10.39 -5.20 21.64
C GLU A 90 -8.96 -5.68 21.33
N ASN A 91 -8.38 -5.25 20.21
CA ASN A 91 -7.02 -5.58 19.82
C ASN A 91 -5.98 -4.69 20.55
N ASP A 92 -6.26 -3.40 20.76
CA ASP A 92 -5.41 -2.46 21.51
C ASP A 92 -5.16 -2.93 22.94
N ASN A 93 -6.14 -3.54 23.61
CA ASN A 93 -5.96 -4.11 24.95
C ASN A 93 -4.97 -5.30 24.99
N ARG A 94 -4.62 -5.88 23.84
CA ARG A 94 -3.58 -6.92 23.71
C ARG A 94 -2.21 -6.36 23.32
N ILE A 95 -2.16 -5.08 22.99
CA ILE A 95 -1.01 -4.42 22.41
C ILE A 95 -0.27 -3.66 23.52
N ILE A 96 0.84 -4.25 23.97
CA ILE A 96 1.85 -3.60 24.80
C ILE A 96 2.54 -2.54 23.92
N LEU A 97 2.79 -1.32 24.44
CA LEU A 97 3.49 -0.17 23.84
C LEU A 97 4.78 -0.55 23.08
N SER A 98 4.61 -1.12 21.90
CA SER A 98 5.66 -1.58 21.02
C SER A 98 5.30 -1.11 19.61
N ARG A 99 6.27 -1.05 18.70
CA ARG A 99 6.05 -0.52 17.35
C ARG A 99 4.94 -1.25 16.57
N THR A 100 4.56 -2.46 17.00
CA THR A 100 3.41 -3.21 16.48
C THR A 100 2.05 -2.60 16.85
N ALA A 101 1.99 -1.70 17.84
CA ALA A 101 0.76 -1.05 18.29
C ALA A 101 0.12 -0.14 17.26
N ILE A 102 0.96 0.47 16.44
CA ILE A 102 0.56 1.42 15.40
C ILE A 102 0.45 0.69 14.05
N ASP A 103 0.76 -0.62 14.00
CA ASP A 103 0.76 -1.40 12.77
C ASP A 103 -0.65 -1.50 12.17
N PHE A 104 -1.71 -1.56 13.00
CA PHE A 104 -3.09 -1.49 12.49
C PHE A 104 -3.38 -0.17 11.76
N LEU A 105 -2.86 0.96 12.27
CA LEU A 105 -3.06 2.27 11.63
C LEU A 105 -2.29 2.34 10.30
N LEU A 106 -1.11 1.74 10.24
CA LEU A 106 -0.30 1.67 9.02
C LEU A 106 -0.86 0.66 8.01
N ASP A 107 -1.50 -0.43 8.46
CA ASP A 107 -2.06 -1.49 7.62
C ASP A 107 -3.43 -1.09 7.01
N ALA A 108 -4.14 -0.15 7.65
CA ALA A 108 -5.32 0.48 7.07
C ALA A 108 -4.99 1.49 5.94
N MET A 109 -3.72 1.91 5.82
CA MET A 109 -3.28 2.83 4.78
C MET A 109 -2.94 2.08 3.50
N GLN A 110 -3.29 2.65 2.35
CA GLN A 110 -2.85 2.12 1.07
C GLN A 110 -1.31 2.08 1.02
N PRO A 111 -0.71 0.98 0.53
CA PRO A 111 0.73 0.87 0.43
C PRO A 111 1.27 1.96 -0.49
N GLN A 112 2.09 2.86 0.06
CA GLN A 112 2.79 3.84 -0.75
C GLN A 112 3.96 3.16 -1.45
N ILE A 113 3.82 2.95 -2.75
CA ILE A 113 4.92 2.50 -3.61
C ILE A 113 5.70 3.75 -4.01
N ARG A 114 7.03 3.69 -3.87
CA ARG A 114 7.90 4.76 -4.36
C ARG A 114 7.72 4.87 -5.88
N SER A 115 7.11 5.96 -6.35
CA SER A 115 6.90 6.23 -7.76
C SER A 115 8.05 6.99 -8.41
N TYR A 116 8.85 7.71 -7.61
CA TYR A 116 10.00 8.45 -8.11
C TYR A 116 11.25 7.57 -8.20
N PHE A 117 11.68 7.34 -9.44
CA PHE A 117 12.99 6.82 -9.80
C PHE A 117 13.78 7.95 -10.46
N PRO A 118 15.10 8.05 -10.22
CA PRO A 118 15.94 8.98 -10.96
C PRO A 118 15.78 8.76 -12.47
N GLU A 119 15.77 9.83 -13.25
CA GLU A 119 15.64 9.74 -14.71
C GLU A 119 16.83 8.99 -15.33
N SER A 120 16.57 8.29 -16.43
CA SER A 120 17.62 7.68 -17.25
C SER A 120 18.56 8.77 -17.78
N TRP A 121 19.87 8.61 -17.56
CA TRP A 121 20.85 9.67 -17.82
C TRP A 121 21.72 9.45 -19.07
N LEU A 122 21.87 8.21 -19.54
CA LEU A 122 22.70 7.84 -20.69
C LEU A 122 21.86 7.41 -21.89
N TRP A 123 20.98 8.31 -22.35
CA TRP A 123 20.10 8.07 -23.51
C TRP A 123 20.69 8.72 -24.77
N GLU A 124 21.69 8.07 -25.35
CA GLU A 124 22.48 8.59 -26.47
C GLU A 124 22.66 7.54 -27.57
N GLU A 125 22.83 8.00 -28.82
CA GLU A 125 23.13 7.16 -29.98
C GLU A 125 24.55 7.42 -30.48
N HIS A 126 25.27 6.36 -30.82
CA HIS A 126 26.62 6.46 -31.37
C HIS A 126 26.74 5.62 -32.64
N THR A 127 27.33 6.19 -33.68
CA THR A 127 27.61 5.50 -34.95
C THR A 127 29.10 5.20 -35.08
N SER A 128 29.45 4.01 -35.58
CA SER A 128 30.84 3.64 -35.84
C SER A 128 30.95 2.73 -37.05
N LYS A 129 31.94 3.04 -37.91
CA LYS A 129 32.29 2.22 -39.07
C LYS A 129 33.28 1.11 -38.74
N SER A 130 33.98 1.22 -37.59
CA SER A 130 35.02 0.27 -37.17
C SER A 130 34.50 -0.87 -36.30
N GLY A 131 33.19 -0.89 -35.99
CA GLY A 131 32.57 -1.88 -35.12
C GLY A 131 32.86 -1.69 -33.62
N SER A 132 33.58 -0.63 -33.24
CA SER A 132 33.89 -0.29 -31.85
C SER A 132 33.61 1.18 -31.54
N VAL A 133 33.09 1.44 -30.35
CA VAL A 133 32.81 2.77 -29.78
C VAL A 133 33.25 2.78 -28.31
N SER A 134 33.96 3.82 -27.90
CA SER A 134 34.32 4.06 -26.49
C SER A 134 33.63 5.33 -25.99
N ILE A 135 32.94 5.25 -24.85
CA ILE A 135 32.13 6.34 -24.28
C ILE A 135 32.65 6.64 -22.87
N THR A 136 32.94 7.90 -22.57
CA THR A 136 33.33 8.36 -21.23
C THR A 136 32.34 9.41 -20.75
N LYS A 137 31.68 9.17 -19.60
CA LYS A 137 30.67 10.06 -19.02
C LYS A 137 30.77 10.08 -17.50
N ILE A 138 30.28 11.16 -16.90
CA ILE A 138 30.18 11.31 -15.45
C ILE A 138 28.90 10.64 -14.97
N ILE A 139 29.00 9.80 -13.95
CA ILE A 139 27.85 9.11 -13.36
C ILE A 139 27.07 10.09 -12.48
N PRO A 140 25.73 10.11 -12.52
CA PRO A 140 24.93 10.96 -11.64
C PRO A 140 25.17 10.66 -10.16
N ASP A 141 25.11 11.71 -9.34
CA ASP A 141 25.19 11.58 -7.88
C ASP A 141 23.85 11.10 -7.30
N SER A 142 23.69 9.77 -7.23
CA SER A 142 22.49 9.13 -6.66
C SER A 142 22.83 7.85 -5.91
N LEU A 143 22.12 7.61 -4.79
CA LEU A 143 22.19 6.36 -4.02
C LEU A 143 21.35 5.26 -4.70
N THR A 144 21.67 4.94 -5.94
CA THR A 144 20.99 3.90 -6.76
C THR A 144 22.01 3.04 -7.49
N ILE A 145 21.61 1.81 -7.84
CA ILE A 145 22.40 0.95 -8.73
C ILE A 145 21.97 1.26 -10.16
N TRP A 146 22.92 1.68 -11.01
CA TRP A 146 22.67 1.93 -12.42
C TRP A 146 22.85 0.66 -13.25
N GLU A 147 21.86 0.33 -14.09
CA GLU A 147 21.93 -0.75 -15.08
C GLU A 147 22.09 -0.12 -16.48
N LEU A 148 23.22 -0.38 -17.14
CA LEU A 148 23.48 0.12 -18.49
C LEU A 148 22.99 -0.88 -19.53
N LYS A 149 22.23 -0.40 -20.53
CA LYS A 149 21.74 -1.20 -21.65
C LYS A 149 22.19 -0.55 -22.95
N ALA A 150 22.71 -1.37 -23.87
CA ALA A 150 23.12 -0.95 -25.19
C ALA A 150 22.38 -1.77 -26.24
N VAL A 151 21.90 -1.11 -27.29
CA VAL A 151 21.25 -1.75 -28.44
C VAL A 151 22.03 -1.36 -29.69
N GLY A 152 22.63 -2.35 -30.35
CA GLY A 152 23.36 -2.16 -31.60
C GLY A 152 22.49 -2.50 -32.80
N VAL A 153 22.49 -1.61 -33.81
CA VAL A 153 21.83 -1.82 -35.10
C VAL A 153 22.89 -1.77 -36.19
N PHE A 154 22.92 -2.79 -37.05
CA PHE A 154 23.88 -2.92 -38.15
C PHE A 154 23.14 -3.14 -39.46
N SER A 155 23.57 -2.50 -40.55
CA SER A 155 23.12 -2.84 -41.89
C SER A 155 23.86 -4.08 -42.38
N GLU A 156 23.15 -4.97 -43.07
CA GLU A 156 23.72 -6.12 -43.79
C GLU A 156 24.64 -5.70 -44.94
#